data_AF-A0A950VL41-F1
#
_entry.id   AF-A0A950VL41-F1
#
_cell.length_a   1.000
_cell.length_b   1.000
_cell.length_c   1.000
_cell.angle_alpha   90.00
_cell.angle_beta   90.00
_cell.angle_gamma   90.00
#
_symmetry.space_group_name_H-M   'P 1'
#
loop_
_entity.id
_entity.type
_entity.pdbx_description
1 polymer ?
#
loop_
_entity_poly.entity_id
_entity_poly.type
_entity_poly.pdbx_seq_one_letter_code
_entity_poly.pdbx_strand_id
1 'polypeptide(L)'
;MESLLLAVFLVLDILLFYIFFESILPPLFLLIGIFGSANKVRASFYLFLYTLLGSLFLLLSILTISSIMGTTDFDALYKTNFNYSTQLFLFYGIFIAFAVKTPTIFLNT
;
A
#
# COMPACT_ATOMS: atom_id res chain seq x y z
N MET A 1 11.09 9.03 -9.95
CA MET A 1 10.16 9.17 -8.80
C MET A 1 8.86 9.83 -9.24
N GLU A 2 8.93 10.96 -9.91
CA GLU A 2 7.73 11.75 -10.26
C GLU A 2 6.74 11.00 -11.15
N SER A 3 7.21 10.25 -12.16
CA SER A 3 6.34 9.44 -13.03
C SER A 3 5.59 8.33 -12.27
N LEU A 4 6.25 7.69 -11.31
CA LEU A 4 5.64 6.67 -10.45
C LEU A 4 4.58 7.26 -9.53
N LEU A 5 4.90 8.40 -8.91
CA LEU A 5 3.96 9.11 -8.05
C LEU A 5 2.72 9.56 -8.85
N LEU A 6 2.93 10.07 -10.06
CA LEU A 6 1.85 10.47 -10.96
C LEU A 6 0.99 9.27 -11.38
N ALA A 7 1.61 8.11 -11.65
CA ALA A 7 0.90 6.87 -11.95
C ALA A 7 0.00 6.42 -10.79
N VAL A 8 0.48 6.50 -9.54
CA VAL A 8 -0.34 6.15 -8.35
C VAL A 8 -1.65 6.94 -8.31
N PHE A 9 -1.64 8.22 -8.70
CA PHE A 9 -2.84 9.06 -8.67
C PHE A 9 -3.72 8.95 -9.93
N LEU A 10 -3.19 8.42 -11.03
CA LEU A 10 -3.93 8.31 -12.30
C LEU A 10 -4.69 6.98 -12.45
N VAL A 11 -4.30 5.96 -11.70
CA VAL A 11 -4.74 4.59 -11.92
C VAL A 11 -6.13 4.31 -11.32
N LEU A 12 -6.98 3.69 -12.12
CA LEU A 12 -8.37 3.32 -11.80
C LEU A 12 -8.56 1.83 -11.46
N ASP A 13 -7.51 1.02 -11.55
CA ASP A 13 -7.53 -0.39 -11.14
C ASP A 13 -6.82 -0.52 -9.79
N ILE A 14 -7.49 -1.11 -8.80
CA ILE A 14 -6.95 -1.24 -7.44
C ILE A 14 -5.73 -2.15 -7.36
N LEU A 15 -5.64 -3.19 -8.19
CA LEU A 15 -4.45 -4.04 -8.25
C LEU A 15 -3.27 -3.26 -8.82
N LEU A 16 -3.52 -2.49 -9.87
CA LEU A 16 -2.51 -1.69 -10.54
C LEU A 16 -2.06 -0.52 -9.64
N PHE A 17 -2.98 0.04 -8.85
CA PHE A 17 -2.68 1.00 -7.79
C PHE A 17 -1.71 0.40 -6.78
N TYR A 18 -1.94 -0.83 -6.30
CA TYR A 18 -1.03 -1.50 -5.37
C TYR A 18 0.37 -1.68 -5.95
N ILE A 19 0.49 -2.09 -7.21
CA ILE A 19 1.79 -2.27 -7.86
C ILE A 19 2.56 -0.94 -7.89
N PHE A 20 1.91 0.15 -8.31
CA PHE A 20 2.57 1.46 -8.35
C PHE A 20 2.89 1.98 -6.95
N PHE A 21 1.97 1.80 -6.00
CA PHE A 21 2.14 2.20 -4.61
C PHE A 21 3.34 1.51 -3.94
N GLU A 22 3.59 0.25 -4.27
CA GLU A 22 4.71 -0.53 -3.72
C GLU A 22 6.02 -0.27 -4.46
N SER A 23 5.95 0.00 -5.77
CA SER A 23 7.13 0.30 -6.59
C SER A 23 7.83 1.62 -6.25
N ILE A 24 7.25 2.47 -5.39
CA ILE A 24 7.91 3.64 -4.81
C ILE A 24 8.95 3.24 -3.74
N LEU A 25 8.77 2.08 -3.08
CA LEU A 25 9.64 1.64 -1.99
C LEU A 25 11.06 1.26 -2.42
N PRO A 26 11.30 0.48 -3.50
CA PRO A 26 12.65 0.14 -3.90
C PRO A 26 13.51 1.37 -4.25
N PRO A 27 13.00 2.36 -5.02
CA PRO A 27 13.73 3.61 -5.25
C PRO A 27 14.02 4.38 -3.97
N LEU A 28 13.09 4.43 -3.02
CA LEU A 28 13.29 5.08 -1.72
C LEU A 28 14.35 4.35 -0.87
N PHE A 29 14.32 3.01 -0.87
CA PHE A 29 15.30 2.16 -0.20
C PHE A 29 16.71 2.44 -0.72
N LEU A 30 16.89 2.51 -2.05
CA LEU A 30 18.18 2.84 -2.68
C LEU A 30 18.63 4.26 -2.32
N LEU A 31 17.71 5.23 -2.33
CA LEU A 31 18.02 6.63 -2.02
C LEU A 31 18.56 6.77 -0.59
N ILE A 32 17.91 6.14 0.39
CA ILE A 32 18.36 6.17 1.78
C ILE A 32 19.66 5.36 1.95
N GLY A 33 19.77 4.19 1.31
CA GLY A 33 20.96 3.34 1.42
C GLY A 33 22.23 4.00 0.88
N ILE A 34 22.13 4.70 -0.25
CA ILE A 34 23.28 5.35 -0.91
C ILE A 34 23.57 6.71 -0.28
N PHE A 35 22.55 7.59 -0.20
CA PHE A 35 22.70 9.00 0.16
C PHE A 35 22.37 9.32 1.63
N GLY A 36 21.94 8.35 2.42
CA GLY A 36 21.66 8.56 3.83
C GLY A 36 22.90 8.89 4.69
N SER A 37 22.65 9.37 5.90
CA SER A 37 23.66 9.73 6.90
C SER A 37 24.12 8.52 7.74
N ALA A 38 24.58 8.74 8.97
CA ALA A 38 24.94 7.65 9.89
C ALA A 38 23.81 6.62 10.04
N ASN A 39 24.15 5.34 10.12
CA ASN A 39 23.21 4.20 10.20
C ASN A 39 22.22 4.04 9.03
N LYS A 40 22.52 4.61 7.85
CA LYS A 40 21.66 4.55 6.66
C LYS A 40 21.20 3.17 6.24
N VAL A 41 22.08 2.16 6.32
CA VAL A 41 21.75 0.78 5.96
C VAL A 41 20.68 0.23 6.89
N ARG A 42 20.83 0.45 8.20
CA ARG A 42 19.82 0.04 9.18
C ARG A 42 18.51 0.78 8.92
N ALA A 43 18.56 2.11 8.80
CA ALA A 43 17.36 2.93 8.57
C ALA A 43 16.61 2.52 7.29
N SER A 44 17.31 2.25 6.18
CA SER A 44 16.67 1.84 4.92
C SER A 44 15.99 0.48 5.04
N PHE A 45 16.62 -0.50 5.69
CA PHE A 45 16.01 -1.80 5.94
C PHE A 45 14.77 -1.72 6.85
N TYR A 46 14.83 -0.93 7.92
CA TYR A 46 13.69 -0.76 8.83
C TYR A 46 12.49 -0.09 8.12
N LEU A 47 12.72 0.97 7.33
CA LEU A 47 11.66 1.61 6.55
C LEU A 47 11.04 0.61 5.58
N PHE A 48 11.88 -0.10 4.82
CA PHE A 48 11.42 -1.05 3.82
C PHE A 48 10.59 -2.18 4.44
N LEU A 49 11.09 -2.85 5.49
CA LEU A 49 10.37 -3.95 6.13
C LEU A 49 9.08 -3.50 6.82
N TYR A 50 9.09 -2.34 7.48
CA TYR A 50 7.92 -1.83 8.17
C TYR A 50 6.79 -1.51 7.19
N THR A 51 7.12 -0.82 6.09
CA THR A 51 6.15 -0.46 5.05
C THR A 51 5.66 -1.65 4.23
N LEU A 52 6.54 -2.62 3.94
CA LEU A 52 6.19 -3.84 3.22
C LEU A 52 5.29 -4.77 4.05
N LEU A 53 5.50 -4.86 5.36
CA LEU A 53 4.60 -5.65 6.22
C LEU A 53 3.19 -5.06 6.26
N GLY A 54 3.07 -3.73 6.29
CA GLY A 54 1.78 -3.05 6.22
C GLY A 54 1.06 -3.25 4.88
N SER A 55 1.80 -3.18 3.77
CA SER A 55 1.21 -3.31 2.42
C SER A 55 0.66 -4.70 2.12
N LEU A 56 1.19 -5.75 2.75
CA LEU A 56 0.65 -7.12 2.62
C LEU A 56 -0.83 -7.23 3.05
N PHE A 57 -1.27 -6.46 4.04
CA PHE A 57 -2.69 -6.42 4.43
C PHE A 57 -3.57 -5.78 3.35
N LEU A 58 -3.04 -4.80 2.62
CA LEU A 58 -3.70 -4.24 1.45
C LEU A 58 -3.81 -5.30 0.36
N LEU A 59 -2.73 -6.04 0.08
CA LEU A 59 -2.75 -7.12 -0.91
C LEU A 59 -3.81 -8.18 -0.59
N LEU A 60 -3.94 -8.61 0.68
CA LEU A 60 -4.99 -9.53 1.10
C LEU A 60 -6.40 -8.97 0.81
N SER A 61 -6.60 -7.68 1.05
CA SER A 61 -7.88 -7.01 0.80
C SER A 61 -8.20 -6.99 -0.71
N ILE A 62 -7.20 -6.74 -1.55
CA ILE A 62 -7.35 -6.75 -3.01
C ILE A 62 -7.63 -8.17 -3.53
N LEU A 63 -6.92 -9.18 -3.00
CA LEU A 63 -7.14 -10.57 -3.39
C LEU A 63 -8.56 -11.05 -3.04
N THR A 64 -9.05 -10.70 -1.85
CA THR A 64 -10.43 -11.03 -1.44
C THR A 64 -11.47 -10.30 -2.27
N ILE A 65 -11.23 -9.05 -2.66
CA ILE A 65 -12.08 -8.34 -3.63
C ILE A 65 -12.10 -9.07 -4.97
N SER A 66 -10.91 -9.41 -5.50
CA SER A 66 -10.77 -10.04 -6.80
C SER A 66 -11.42 -11.43 -6.86
N SER A 67 -11.45 -12.16 -5.74
CA SER A 67 -12.10 -13.48 -5.66
C SER A 67 -13.62 -13.39 -5.60
N ILE A 68 -14.18 -12.32 -5.02
CA ILE A 68 -15.63 -12.11 -4.93
C ILE A 68 -16.19 -11.56 -6.24
N MET A 69 -15.49 -10.60 -6.85
CA MET A 69 -16.00 -9.87 -8.01
C MET A 69 -15.45 -10.32 -9.36
N GLY A 70 -14.29 -10.98 -9.38
CA GLY A 70 -13.59 -11.33 -10.62
C GLY A 70 -12.95 -10.14 -11.35
N THR A 71 -13.10 -8.91 -10.83
CA THR A 71 -12.57 -7.67 -11.40
C THR A 71 -11.91 -6.82 -10.32
N THR A 72 -10.91 -6.03 -10.69
CA THR A 72 -10.21 -5.08 -9.81
C THR A 72 -10.44 -3.62 -10.21
N ASP A 73 -11.28 -3.38 -11.20
CA ASP A 73 -11.68 -2.05 -11.66
C ASP A 73 -12.48 -1.29 -10.60
N PHE A 74 -12.07 -0.05 -10.35
CA PHE A 74 -12.70 0.82 -9.35
C PHE A 74 -14.17 1.14 -9.68
N ASP A 75 -14.49 1.35 -10.96
CA ASP A 75 -15.85 1.66 -11.41
C ASP A 75 -16.83 0.49 -11.20
N ALA A 76 -16.34 -0.74 -11.32
CA ALA A 76 -17.12 -1.93 -11.03
C ALA A 76 -17.34 -2.04 -9.52
N LEU A 77 -16.28 -1.86 -8.72
CA LEU A 77 -16.31 -1.93 -7.27
C LEU A 77 -17.28 -0.94 -6.63
N TYR A 78 -17.30 0.30 -7.14
CA TYR A 78 -18.19 1.35 -6.65
C TYR A 78 -19.68 1.00 -6.74
N LYS A 79 -20.08 0.19 -7.74
CA LYS A 79 -21.47 -0.18 -7.98
C LYS A 79 -21.92 -1.40 -7.18
N THR A 80 -21.00 -2.05 -6.46
CA THR A 80 -21.29 -3.29 -5.73
C THR A 80 -21.57 -3.05 -4.26
N ASN A 81 -22.49 -3.84 -3.72
CA ASN A 81 -22.75 -3.90 -2.30
C ASN A 81 -22.15 -5.18 -1.73
N PHE A 82 -21.15 -5.03 -0.88
CA PHE A 82 -20.59 -6.12 -0.10
C PHE A 82 -21.43 -6.42 1.13
N ASN A 83 -21.33 -7.64 1.66
CA ASN A 83 -21.89 -7.94 2.96
C ASN A 83 -21.17 -7.11 4.04
N TYR A 84 -21.89 -6.71 5.09
CA TYR A 84 -21.35 -5.84 6.14
C TYR A 84 -20.08 -6.41 6.79
N SER A 85 -20.09 -7.72 7.07
CA SER A 85 -18.94 -8.40 7.67
C SER A 85 -17.70 -8.38 6.76
N THR A 86 -17.87 -8.55 5.45
CA THR A 86 -16.76 -8.51 4.49
C THR A 86 -16.26 -7.07 4.30
N GLN A 87 -17.16 -6.09 4.30
CA GLN A 87 -16.79 -4.68 4.22
C GLN A 87 -15.93 -4.24 5.41
N LEU A 88 -16.26 -4.67 6.63
CA LEU A 88 -15.43 -4.40 7.81
C LEU A 88 -14.04 -5.02 7.68
N PHE A 89 -13.94 -6.27 7.23
CA PHE A 89 -12.65 -6.94 7.04
C PHE A 89 -11.76 -6.21 6.02
N LEU A 90 -12.33 -5.86 4.86
CA LEU A 90 -11.65 -5.08 3.83
C LEU A 90 -11.21 -3.70 4.35
N PHE A 91 -12.08 -3.04 5.11
CA PHE A 91 -11.77 -1.74 5.70
C PHE A 91 -10.57 -1.82 6.66
N TYR A 92 -10.53 -2.81 7.56
CA TYR A 92 -9.38 -2.96 8.47
C TYR A 92 -8.08 -3.24 7.72
N GLY A 93 -8.11 -4.10 6.69
CA GLY A 93 -6.92 -4.37 5.88
C GLY A 93 -6.37 -3.15 5.16
N ILE A 94 -7.25 -2.35 4.56
CA ILE A 94 -6.89 -1.08 3.90
C ILE A 94 -6.40 -0.06 4.95
N PHE A 95 -7.12 0.07 6.07
CA PHE A 95 -6.80 1.04 7.13
C PHE A 95 -5.41 0.78 7.72
N ILE A 96 -5.07 -0.47 8.03
CA ILE A 96 -3.75 -0.84 8.57
C ILE A 96 -2.64 -0.49 7.58
N ALA A 97 -2.83 -0.80 6.30
CA ALA A 97 -1.83 -0.51 5.28
C ALA A 97 -1.55 0.99 5.13
N PHE A 98 -2.58 1.84 5.21
CA PHE A 98 -2.41 3.29 5.20
C PHE A 98 -1.84 3.82 6.53
N ALA A 99 -2.30 3.30 7.67
CA ALA A 99 -1.82 3.71 8.99
C ALA A 99 -0.32 3.46 9.20
N VAL A 100 0.25 2.46 8.52
CA VAL A 100 1.69 2.18 8.51
C VAL A 100 2.48 3.20 7.68
N LYS A 101 1.92 3.71 6.57
CA LYS A 101 2.61 4.70 5.71
C LYS A 101 2.36 6.16 6.11
N THR A 102 1.21 6.48 6.72
CA THR A 102 0.93 7.81 7.27
C THR A 102 1.36 7.86 8.74
N PRO A 103 2.11 8.87 9.20
CA PRO A 103 2.50 8.96 10.60
C PRO A 103 1.26 9.18 11.48
N THR A 104 0.72 8.10 12.01
CA THR A 104 -0.32 8.12 13.04
C THR A 104 0.35 8.16 14.40
N ILE A 105 -0.26 8.88 15.34
CA ILE A 105 0.35 9.48 16.53
C ILE A 105 0.92 8.50 17.57
N PHE A 106 0.99 7.19 17.27
CA PHE A 106 1.42 6.13 18.19
C PHE A 106 2.46 5.14 17.66
N LEU A 107 2.91 5.25 16.40
CA LEU A 107 3.83 4.27 15.76
C LEU A 107 5.22 4.82 15.40
N ASN A 108 5.43 6.14 15.50
CA ASN A 108 6.73 6.78 15.29
C ASN A 108 7.43 7.02 16.65
N THR A 109 8.11 6.00 17.18
CA THR A 109 9.18 6.14 18.18
C THR A 109 10.39 5.33 17.74
#